data_AF-A0A834TD28-F1
#
_entry.id   AF-A0A834TD28-F1
#
_cell.length_a   1.000
_cell.length_b   1.000
_cell.length_c   1.000
_cell.angle_alpha   90.00
_cell.angle_beta   90.00
_cell.angle_gamma   90.00
#
_symmetry.space_group_name_H-M   'P 1'
#
loop_
_entity.id
_entity.type
_entity.pdbx_description
1 polymer ?
#
loop_
_entity_poly.entity_id
_entity_poly.type
_entity_poly.pdbx_seq_one_letter_code
_entity_poly.pdbx_strand_id
1 'polypeptide(L)'
;MAICLRRSLKLRSLLQRLALDDTNPVVIVVVPTISGTRSASSSSSSSSSPPSSSPGKSSKADKKLFDRLSTVIDAVNDRKLPPELRGQRNNVRSETDIINVVEQRIWRSMEEGQFENLPGKGKPLKLDTNPHADPAEDTLYRILSKNGCAPEWVELNKEIRTNISEWRVSLTKAWKNKCNGDKWVESSEALKVQLRHINNKVFRYNLIVPFGRQMFGLNWEKELDRLEE
;
A
#
# COMPACT_ATOMS: atom_id res chain seq x y z
N MET A 1 -14.30 57.53 3.54
CA MET A 1 -13.30 57.84 2.50
C MET A 1 -11.91 57.65 3.07
N ALA A 2 -11.12 56.76 2.48
CA ALA A 2 -9.64 56.74 2.42
C ALA A 2 -9.17 55.27 2.36
N ILE A 3 -9.11 54.79 1.12
CA ILE A 3 -8.48 53.53 0.70
C ILE A 3 -6.97 53.75 0.76
N CYS A 4 -6.23 52.96 1.53
CA CYS A 4 -4.77 52.92 1.45
C CYS A 4 -4.33 51.58 0.86
N LEU A 5 -4.34 51.50 -0.47
CA LEU A 5 -3.62 50.50 -1.23
C LEU A 5 -2.11 50.70 -0.99
N ARG A 6 -1.39 49.65 -0.61
CA ARG A 6 0.00 49.47 -1.04
C ARG A 6 0.20 48.04 -1.55
N ARG A 7 0.02 47.90 -2.87
CA ARG A 7 0.77 46.94 -3.68
C ARG A 7 2.25 47.36 -3.68
N SER A 8 3.16 46.46 -3.33
CA SER A 8 4.57 46.58 -3.73
C SER A 8 5.10 45.22 -4.18
N LEU A 9 5.06 45.06 -5.49
CA LEU A 9 6.12 44.56 -6.37
C LEU A 9 6.89 43.29 -5.94
N LYS A 10 6.50 42.22 -6.62
CA LYS A 10 7.26 41.01 -6.91
C LYS A 10 8.52 41.38 -7.72
N LEU A 11 9.71 41.09 -7.18
CA LEU A 11 10.95 41.03 -7.97
C LEU A 11 11.79 39.84 -7.47
N ARG A 12 11.79 38.77 -8.28
CA ARG A 12 12.77 37.69 -8.22
C ARG A 12 14.01 38.15 -8.98
N SER A 13 15.19 38.03 -8.38
CA SER A 13 16.41 37.69 -9.11
C SER A 13 17.44 37.05 -8.18
N LEU A 14 17.99 35.94 -8.66
CA LEU A 14 18.99 35.06 -8.07
C LEU A 14 20.36 35.77 -7.93
N LEU A 15 21.10 35.52 -6.85
CA LEU A 15 22.33 34.71 -6.85
C LEU A 15 23.16 34.86 -5.55
N GLN A 16 23.54 33.68 -5.03
CA GLN A 16 24.80 33.35 -4.35
C GLN A 16 25.18 34.08 -3.04
N ARG A 17 25.15 33.35 -1.92
CA ARG A 17 26.35 33.19 -1.06
C ARG A 17 26.21 31.99 -0.11
N LEU A 18 27.31 31.24 -0.09
CA LEU A 18 27.59 29.99 0.61
C LEU A 18 27.80 30.25 2.11
N ALA A 19 27.24 29.39 2.95
CA ALA A 19 27.81 29.06 4.26
C ALA A 19 27.42 27.61 4.57
N LEU A 20 28.44 26.76 4.58
CA LEU A 20 28.40 25.39 5.08
C LEU A 20 28.18 25.45 6.60
N ASP A 21 27.34 24.57 7.13
CA ASP A 21 27.73 23.78 8.29
C ASP A 21 26.91 22.49 8.35
N ASP A 22 27.68 21.42 8.35
CA ASP A 22 27.29 20.03 8.39
C ASP A 22 26.65 19.64 9.73
N THR A 23 25.63 18.79 9.66
CA THR A 23 25.44 17.59 10.51
C THR A 23 24.03 17.03 10.28
N ASN A 24 23.81 16.46 9.10
CA ASN A 24 22.75 15.49 8.88
C ASN A 24 23.41 14.15 8.53
N PRO A 25 23.34 13.12 9.38
CA PRO A 25 23.72 11.78 8.94
C PRO A 25 22.68 11.34 7.91
N VAL A 26 23.06 11.37 6.63
CA VAL A 26 22.33 10.68 5.58
C VAL A 26 22.43 9.19 5.90
N VAL A 27 21.40 8.67 6.56
CA VAL A 27 21.19 7.23 6.65
C VAL A 27 20.74 6.79 5.26
N ILE A 28 21.71 6.30 4.47
CA ILE A 28 21.41 5.52 3.28
C ILE A 28 20.75 4.23 3.76
N VAL A 29 19.41 4.22 3.74
CA VAL A 29 18.63 3.01 3.98
C VAL A 29 18.79 2.13 2.75
N VAL A 30 19.73 1.20 2.81
CA VAL A 30 19.72 0.00 1.97
C VAL A 30 18.52 -0.81 2.42
N VAL A 31 17.42 -0.70 1.69
CA VAL A 31 16.25 -1.55 1.87
C VAL A 31 16.64 -2.96 1.41
N PRO A 32 16.63 -3.99 2.28
CA PRO A 32 16.66 -5.36 1.81
C PRO A 32 15.28 -5.64 1.22
N THR A 33 15.21 -5.79 -0.10
CA THR A 33 14.00 -6.26 -0.77
C THR A 33 13.80 -7.74 -0.40
N ILE A 34 13.11 -7.98 0.71
CA ILE A 34 12.66 -9.32 1.10
C ILE A 34 11.36 -9.56 0.32
N SER A 35 11.49 -10.22 -0.82
CA SER A 35 10.37 -10.69 -1.64
C SER A 35 9.64 -11.83 -0.92
N GLY A 36 8.71 -11.46 -0.04
CA GLY A 36 7.69 -12.37 0.50
C GLY A 36 6.77 -12.84 -0.63
N THR A 37 6.79 -14.14 -0.90
CA THR A 37 6.04 -14.82 -1.95
C THR A 37 4.53 -14.72 -1.69
N ARG A 38 3.88 -13.81 -2.41
CA ARG A 38 2.44 -13.77 -2.61
C ARG A 38 2.12 -14.75 -3.75
N SER A 39 1.59 -15.93 -3.44
CA SER A 39 1.09 -16.86 -4.45
C SER A 39 -0.24 -16.37 -5.01
N ALA A 40 -0.18 -15.38 -5.89
CA ALA A 40 -1.20 -15.15 -6.91
C ALA A 40 -0.85 -16.06 -8.08
N SER A 41 -1.66 -17.08 -8.35
CA SER A 41 -1.51 -17.92 -9.53
C SER A 41 -2.05 -17.17 -10.76
N SER A 42 -1.29 -16.20 -11.23
CA SER A 42 -1.35 -15.74 -12.61
C SER A 42 -0.49 -16.70 -13.43
N SER A 43 -1.12 -17.63 -14.14
CA SER A 43 -0.45 -18.44 -15.15
C SER A 43 -0.13 -17.56 -16.36
N SER A 44 0.96 -16.80 -16.27
CA SER A 44 1.62 -16.25 -17.45
C SER A 44 2.28 -17.42 -18.17
N SER A 45 1.65 -17.88 -19.24
CA SER A 45 2.29 -18.69 -20.27
C SER A 45 3.38 -17.84 -20.93
N SER A 46 4.59 -17.88 -20.36
CA SER A 46 5.77 -17.43 -21.06
C SER A 46 6.02 -18.41 -22.21
N SER A 47 5.46 -18.11 -23.38
CA SER A 47 5.96 -18.63 -24.64
C SER A 47 7.37 -18.06 -24.85
N SER A 48 8.36 -18.71 -24.26
CA SER A 48 9.74 -18.53 -24.67
C SER A 48 9.87 -19.18 -26.05
N SER A 49 9.56 -18.41 -27.08
CA SER A 49 10.08 -18.68 -28.43
C SER A 49 11.58 -18.90 -28.29
N PRO A 50 12.16 -19.99 -28.83
CA PRO A 50 13.60 -20.15 -28.80
C PRO A 50 14.21 -18.97 -29.57
N PRO A 51 15.27 -18.34 -29.06
CA PRO A 51 15.94 -17.31 -29.84
C PRO A 51 16.40 -17.97 -31.14
N SER A 52 16.12 -17.30 -32.25
CA SER A 52 16.69 -17.62 -33.56
C SER A 52 18.21 -17.52 -33.48
N SER A 53 18.87 -18.60 -33.07
CA SER A 53 20.32 -18.73 -33.14
C SER A 53 20.68 -19.50 -34.40
N SER A 54 21.42 -18.81 -35.26
CA SER A 54 22.15 -19.27 -36.45
C SER A 54 22.73 -20.69 -36.33
N PRO A 55 22.94 -21.41 -37.45
CA PRO A 55 23.25 -22.84 -37.45
C PRO A 55 24.69 -23.11 -37.01
N GLY A 56 24.95 -23.07 -35.71
CA GLY A 56 26.14 -23.62 -35.08
C GLY A 56 25.93 -25.10 -34.77
N LYS A 57 26.85 -25.98 -35.19
CA LYS A 57 26.82 -27.42 -34.89
C LYS A 57 26.85 -27.65 -33.37
N SER A 58 25.69 -27.81 -32.73
CA SER A 58 25.61 -28.35 -31.37
C SER A 58 25.98 -29.83 -31.37
N SER A 59 26.76 -30.24 -30.36
CA SER A 59 27.22 -31.62 -30.25
C SER A 59 26.02 -32.56 -30.06
N LYS A 60 26.11 -33.81 -30.56
CA LYS A 60 25.05 -34.83 -30.35
C LYS A 60 24.72 -35.04 -28.88
N ALA A 61 25.67 -34.77 -27.98
CA ALA A 61 25.49 -34.88 -26.53
C ALA A 61 24.57 -33.79 -25.98
N ASP A 62 24.73 -32.53 -26.41
CA ASP A 62 23.91 -31.41 -25.94
C ASP A 62 22.44 -31.56 -26.37
N LYS A 63 22.20 -32.03 -27.59
CA LYS A 63 20.85 -32.36 -28.09
C LYS A 63 20.20 -33.45 -27.24
N LYS A 64 20.96 -34.52 -26.93
CA LYS A 64 20.47 -35.63 -26.09
C LYS A 64 20.17 -35.18 -24.67
N LEU A 65 20.94 -34.24 -24.11
CA LEU A 65 20.66 -33.67 -22.79
C LEU A 65 19.39 -32.81 -22.82
N PHE A 66 19.21 -31.99 -23.85
CA PHE A 66 18.01 -31.15 -24.01
C PHE A 66 16.74 -31.99 -24.18
N ASP A 67 16.78 -33.07 -24.97
CA ASP A 67 15.66 -33.99 -25.16
C ASP A 67 15.26 -34.70 -23.85
N ARG A 68 16.26 -35.05 -23.02
CA ARG A 68 16.03 -35.65 -21.70
C ARG A 68 15.39 -34.66 -20.74
N LEU A 69 15.88 -33.42 -20.69
CA LEU A 69 15.30 -32.37 -19.85
C LEU A 69 13.87 -32.04 -20.28
N SER A 70 13.63 -31.92 -21.58
CA SER A 70 12.29 -31.73 -22.15
C SER A 70 11.33 -32.85 -21.73
N THR A 71 11.76 -34.11 -21.85
CA THR A 71 10.96 -35.28 -21.44
C THR A 71 10.63 -35.29 -19.94
N VAL A 72 11.57 -34.84 -19.08
CA VAL A 72 11.35 -34.76 -17.64
C VAL A 72 10.36 -33.64 -17.30
N ILE A 73 10.49 -32.48 -17.94
CA ILE A 73 9.58 -31.34 -17.77
C ILE A 73 8.17 -31.72 -18.24
N ASP A 74 8.05 -32.37 -19.40
CA ASP A 74 6.79 -32.89 -19.93
C ASP A 74 6.13 -33.85 -18.94
N ALA A 75 6.86 -34.83 -18.39
CA ALA A 75 6.32 -35.79 -17.44
C ALA A 75 5.84 -35.16 -16.13
N VAL A 76 6.51 -34.11 -15.65
CA VAL A 76 6.10 -33.35 -14.46
C VAL A 76 4.84 -32.53 -14.75
N ASN A 77 4.75 -31.94 -15.93
CA ASN A 77 3.58 -31.17 -16.37
C ASN A 77 2.37 -32.07 -16.63
N ASP A 78 2.55 -33.23 -17.26
CA ASP A 78 1.50 -34.25 -17.46
C ASP A 78 0.89 -34.72 -16.14
N ARG A 79 1.69 -34.81 -15.08
CA ARG A 79 1.18 -35.20 -13.76
C ARG A 79 0.21 -34.17 -13.16
N LYS A 80 0.32 -32.89 -13.55
CA LYS A 80 -0.61 -31.80 -13.18
C LYS A 80 -1.88 -31.82 -14.02
N LEU A 81 -1.87 -32.46 -15.18
CA LEU A 81 -3.03 -32.58 -16.05
C LEU A 81 -4.02 -33.64 -15.54
N PRO A 82 -5.33 -33.46 -15.84
CA PRO A 82 -6.35 -34.49 -15.67
C PRO A 82 -5.92 -35.82 -16.31
N PRO A 83 -6.31 -36.97 -15.73
CA PRO A 83 -5.95 -38.29 -16.25
C PRO A 83 -6.21 -38.47 -17.75
N GLU A 84 -7.26 -37.84 -18.27
CA GLU A 84 -7.71 -37.87 -19.67
C GLU A 84 -6.75 -37.17 -20.63
N LEU A 85 -5.90 -36.27 -20.11
CA LEU A 85 -4.97 -35.45 -20.88
C LEU A 85 -3.51 -35.90 -20.76
N ARG A 86 -3.22 -36.92 -19.94
CA ARG A 86 -1.86 -37.43 -19.73
C ARG A 86 -1.36 -38.22 -20.93
N GLY A 87 -0.11 -37.99 -21.37
CA GLY A 87 0.52 -38.76 -22.45
C GLY A 87 -0.02 -38.45 -23.86
N GLN A 88 -0.96 -37.52 -24.01
CA GLN A 88 -1.43 -37.06 -25.32
C GLN A 88 -0.53 -35.94 -25.87
N ARG A 89 0.70 -36.31 -26.22
CA ARG A 89 1.77 -35.40 -26.71
C ARG A 89 1.36 -34.51 -27.90
N ASN A 90 0.31 -34.89 -28.63
CA ASN A 90 -0.13 -34.24 -29.87
C ASN A 90 -1.57 -33.71 -29.84
N ASN A 91 -2.32 -33.90 -28.75
CA ASN A 91 -3.77 -33.66 -28.72
C ASN A 91 -4.21 -32.51 -27.80
N VAL A 92 -3.31 -31.96 -26.99
CA VAL A 92 -3.51 -30.66 -26.33
C VAL A 92 -2.69 -29.64 -27.13
N ARG A 93 -3.21 -29.26 -28.30
CA ARG A 93 -2.52 -28.35 -29.24
C ARG A 93 -2.97 -26.90 -29.12
N SER A 94 -4.11 -26.65 -28.47
CA SER A 94 -4.69 -25.33 -28.36
C SER A 94 -5.32 -25.08 -26.98
N GLU A 95 -5.41 -23.82 -26.59
CA GLU A 95 -6.15 -23.37 -25.41
C GLU A 95 -7.60 -23.89 -25.41
N THR A 96 -8.19 -24.04 -26.61
CA THR A 96 -9.52 -24.61 -26.83
C THR A 96 -9.67 -26.05 -26.34
N ASP A 97 -8.65 -26.90 -26.51
CA ASP A 97 -8.71 -28.31 -26.07
C ASP A 97 -8.73 -28.39 -24.54
N ILE A 98 -7.94 -27.54 -23.87
CA ILE A 98 -7.91 -27.43 -22.41
C ILE A 98 -9.27 -26.95 -21.90
N ILE A 99 -9.83 -25.90 -22.51
CA ILE A 99 -11.16 -25.39 -22.15
C ILE A 99 -12.21 -26.48 -22.29
N ASN A 100 -12.23 -27.23 -23.39
CA ASN A 100 -13.21 -28.29 -23.63
C ASN A 100 -13.15 -29.39 -22.57
N VAL A 101 -11.95 -29.81 -22.14
CA VAL A 101 -11.81 -30.80 -21.08
C VAL A 101 -12.24 -30.24 -19.72
N VAL A 102 -11.89 -28.98 -19.42
CA VAL A 102 -12.32 -28.31 -18.20
C VAL A 102 -13.85 -28.21 -18.15
N GLU A 103 -14.48 -27.77 -19.23
CA GLU A 103 -15.94 -27.70 -19.39
C GLU A 103 -16.58 -29.06 -19.15
N GLN A 104 -16.14 -30.12 -19.87
CA GLN A 104 -16.67 -31.47 -19.67
C GLN A 104 -16.58 -31.94 -18.21
N ARG A 105 -15.51 -31.56 -17.50
CA ARG A 105 -15.33 -31.90 -16.09
C ARG A 105 -16.24 -31.10 -15.17
N ILE A 106 -16.47 -29.82 -15.47
CA ILE A 106 -17.44 -28.99 -14.75
C ILE A 106 -18.85 -29.58 -14.94
N TRP A 107 -19.24 -29.92 -16.17
CA TRP A 107 -20.53 -30.57 -16.48
C TRP A 107 -20.72 -31.87 -15.71
N ARG A 108 -19.76 -32.79 -15.77
CA ARG A 108 -19.82 -34.04 -14.98
C ARG A 108 -19.93 -33.78 -13.48
N SER A 109 -19.17 -32.80 -12.96
CA SER A 109 -19.22 -32.44 -11.54
C SER A 109 -20.57 -31.81 -11.14
N MET A 110 -21.24 -31.09 -12.06
CA MET A 110 -22.60 -30.58 -11.87
C MET A 110 -23.62 -31.72 -11.87
N GLU A 111 -23.55 -32.65 -12.83
CA GLU A 111 -24.42 -33.84 -12.89
C GLU A 111 -24.27 -34.74 -11.67
N GLU A 112 -23.04 -34.94 -11.20
CA GLU A 112 -22.72 -35.69 -9.98
C GLU A 112 -23.14 -34.95 -8.70
N GLY A 113 -23.60 -33.69 -8.80
CA GLY A 113 -24.03 -32.90 -7.65
C GLY A 113 -22.89 -32.51 -6.70
N GLN A 114 -21.64 -32.51 -7.16
CA GLN A 114 -20.45 -32.17 -6.35
C GLN A 114 -20.53 -30.73 -5.79
N PHE A 115 -21.31 -29.85 -6.42
CA PHE A 115 -21.54 -28.47 -5.99
C PHE A 115 -22.73 -28.31 -5.02
N GLU A 116 -23.53 -29.36 -4.79
CA GLU A 116 -24.69 -29.30 -3.90
C GLU A 116 -24.33 -29.40 -2.42
N ASN A 117 -23.33 -30.22 -2.06
CA ASN A 117 -22.89 -30.43 -0.67
C ASN A 117 -21.57 -29.70 -0.34
N LEU A 118 -21.36 -28.50 -0.87
CA LEU A 118 -20.17 -27.72 -0.53
C LEU A 118 -20.20 -27.27 0.94
N PRO A 119 -19.07 -27.37 1.67
CA PRO A 119 -19.00 -26.89 3.04
C PRO A 119 -19.25 -25.37 3.05
N GLY A 120 -20.36 -24.97 3.68
CA GLY A 120 -20.74 -23.56 3.79
C GLY A 120 -21.72 -23.06 2.71
N LYS A 121 -22.22 -23.91 1.80
CA LYS A 121 -23.28 -23.52 0.85
C LYS A 121 -24.50 -22.95 1.62
N GLY A 122 -24.97 -21.78 1.20
CA GLY A 122 -26.12 -21.09 1.80
C GLY A 122 -25.88 -20.46 3.18
N LYS A 123 -24.69 -20.59 3.78
CA LYS A 123 -24.34 -19.91 5.03
C LYS A 123 -23.77 -18.53 4.75
N PRO A 124 -24.09 -17.52 5.57
CA PRO A 124 -23.41 -16.22 5.49
C PRO A 124 -21.89 -16.39 5.60
N LEU A 125 -21.15 -15.68 4.74
CA LEU A 125 -19.69 -15.64 4.80
C LEU A 125 -19.25 -15.07 6.15
N LYS A 126 -18.27 -15.73 6.79
CA LYS A 126 -17.63 -15.22 8.00
C LYS A 126 -16.58 -14.18 7.60
N LEU A 127 -16.96 -12.91 7.66
CA LEU A 127 -16.06 -11.78 7.37
C LEU A 127 -15.23 -11.34 8.60
N ASP A 128 -15.44 -11.99 9.74
CA ASP A 128 -14.87 -11.59 11.04
C ASP A 128 -13.39 -11.89 11.23
N THR A 129 -12.78 -12.67 10.34
CA THR A 129 -11.39 -13.13 10.49
C THR A 129 -10.61 -12.78 9.26
N ASN A 130 -9.57 -11.96 9.43
CA ASN A 130 -8.68 -11.61 8.35
C ASN A 130 -7.53 -12.64 8.28
N PRO A 131 -7.48 -13.51 7.26
CA PRO A 131 -6.41 -14.51 7.12
C PRO A 131 -5.03 -13.90 6.84
N HIS A 132 -4.97 -12.60 6.56
CA HIS A 132 -3.73 -11.86 6.31
C HIS A 132 -3.28 -11.00 7.50
N ALA A 133 -4.05 -10.96 8.58
CA ALA A 133 -3.66 -10.27 9.80
C ALA A 133 -2.87 -11.20 10.72
N ASP A 134 -2.02 -10.63 11.58
CA ASP A 134 -1.38 -11.38 12.66
C ASP A 134 -2.47 -11.92 13.62
N PRO A 135 -2.42 -13.19 14.06
CA PRO A 135 -3.46 -13.76 14.91
C PRO A 135 -3.69 -13.03 16.23
N ALA A 136 -2.65 -12.43 16.81
CA ALA A 136 -2.77 -11.66 18.05
C ALA A 136 -3.45 -10.30 17.77
N GLU A 137 -3.06 -9.62 16.70
CA GLU A 137 -3.67 -8.36 16.26
C GLU A 137 -5.16 -8.52 15.85
N ASP A 138 -5.49 -9.57 15.09
CA ASP A 138 -6.88 -9.90 14.71
C ASP A 138 -7.75 -10.16 15.95
N THR A 139 -7.21 -10.89 16.93
CA THR A 139 -7.92 -11.16 18.18
C THR A 139 -8.15 -9.88 18.98
N LEU A 140 -7.15 -9.00 19.07
CA LEU A 140 -7.26 -7.70 19.73
C LEU A 140 -8.36 -6.85 19.08
N TYR A 141 -8.33 -6.67 17.76
CA TYR A 141 -9.34 -5.87 17.05
C TYR A 141 -10.73 -6.46 17.13
N ARG A 142 -10.85 -7.80 17.13
CA ARG A 142 -12.12 -8.48 17.34
C ARG A 142 -12.70 -8.23 18.73
N ILE A 143 -11.88 -8.28 19.78
CA ILE A 143 -12.31 -7.98 21.15
C ILE A 143 -12.74 -6.51 21.25
N LEU A 144 -11.95 -5.58 20.71
CA LEU A 144 -12.28 -4.15 20.71
C LEU A 144 -13.60 -3.88 20.00
N SER A 145 -13.78 -4.42 18.79
CA SER A 145 -15.01 -4.28 18.00
C SER A 145 -16.24 -4.84 18.73
N LYS A 146 -16.11 -6.01 19.37
CA LYS A 146 -17.20 -6.59 20.19
C LYS A 146 -17.61 -5.72 21.37
N ASN A 147 -16.69 -4.97 21.95
CA ASN A 147 -16.96 -4.03 23.04
C ASN A 147 -17.37 -2.63 22.54
N GLY A 148 -17.39 -2.40 21.22
CA GLY A 148 -17.63 -1.07 20.64
C GLY A 148 -16.50 -0.07 20.89
N CYS A 149 -15.31 -0.55 21.28
CA CYS A 149 -14.13 0.27 21.52
C CYS A 149 -13.28 0.36 20.25
N ALA A 150 -12.65 1.51 20.03
CA ALA A 150 -11.74 1.70 18.92
C ALA A 150 -10.29 1.42 19.36
N PRO A 151 -9.39 1.04 18.42
CA PRO A 151 -7.96 1.00 18.70
C PRO A 151 -7.43 2.36 19.13
N GLU A 152 -6.40 2.37 19.98
CA GLU A 152 -5.76 3.59 20.52
C GLU A 152 -5.42 4.61 19.42
N TRP A 153 -4.86 4.17 18.30
CA TRP A 153 -4.49 5.06 17.21
C TRP A 153 -5.70 5.72 16.52
N VAL A 154 -6.88 5.09 16.51
CA VAL A 154 -8.11 5.68 15.99
C VAL A 154 -8.58 6.81 16.90
N GLU A 155 -8.56 6.56 18.21
CA GLU A 155 -8.94 7.55 19.23
C GLU A 155 -7.97 8.74 19.21
N LEU A 156 -6.67 8.47 19.16
CA LEU A 156 -5.63 9.48 19.08
C LEU A 156 -5.75 10.33 17.80
N ASN A 157 -6.06 9.73 16.65
CA ASN A 157 -6.33 10.48 15.42
C ASN A 157 -7.54 11.41 15.56
N LYS A 158 -8.62 10.94 16.19
CA LYS A 158 -9.80 11.78 16.46
C LYS A 158 -9.41 12.96 17.36
N GLU A 159 -8.65 12.70 18.42
CA GLU A 159 -8.19 13.73 19.35
C GLU A 159 -7.28 14.77 18.65
N ILE A 160 -6.32 14.32 17.83
CA ILE A 160 -5.45 15.20 17.05
C ILE A 160 -6.30 16.10 16.13
N ARG A 161 -7.26 15.53 15.40
CA ARG A 161 -8.13 16.30 14.49
C ARG A 161 -8.95 17.36 15.24
N THR A 162 -9.52 17.01 16.39
CA THR A 162 -10.24 17.97 17.24
C THR A 162 -9.31 19.08 17.70
N ASN A 163 -8.14 18.75 18.26
CA ASN A 163 -7.16 19.74 18.74
C ASN A 163 -6.71 20.68 17.61
N ILE A 164 -6.48 20.16 16.40
CA ILE A 164 -6.12 20.97 15.23
C ILE A 164 -7.25 21.95 14.89
N SER A 165 -8.50 21.51 14.91
CA SER A 165 -9.65 22.37 14.59
C SER A 165 -9.82 23.49 15.61
N GLU A 166 -9.70 23.19 16.91
CA GLU A 166 -9.80 24.16 17.99
C GLU A 166 -8.64 25.15 17.96
N TRP A 167 -7.42 24.66 17.70
CA TRP A 167 -6.23 25.48 17.53
C TRP A 167 -6.38 26.44 16.35
N ARG A 168 -6.87 25.97 15.20
CA ARG A 168 -7.13 26.83 14.03
C ARG A 168 -8.18 27.90 14.31
N VAL A 169 -9.28 27.56 14.99
CA VAL A 169 -10.30 28.53 15.38
C VAL A 169 -9.71 29.60 16.31
N SER A 170 -8.89 29.18 17.27
CA SER A 170 -8.21 30.08 18.21
C SER A 170 -7.20 30.99 17.51
N LEU A 171 -6.44 30.43 16.56
CA LEU A 171 -5.51 31.17 15.71
C LEU A 171 -6.24 32.24 14.88
N THR A 172 -7.34 31.88 14.20
CA THR A 172 -8.13 32.83 13.42
C THR A 172 -8.72 33.94 14.28
N LYS A 173 -9.18 33.63 15.51
CA LYS A 173 -9.66 34.65 16.46
C LYS A 173 -8.55 35.59 16.90
N ALA A 174 -7.39 35.06 17.27
CA ALA A 174 -6.23 35.86 17.65
C ALA A 174 -5.75 36.74 16.48
N TRP A 175 -5.75 36.20 15.25
CA TRP A 175 -5.35 36.92 14.04
C TRP A 175 -6.28 38.10 13.74
N LYS A 176 -7.60 37.93 13.88
CA LYS A 176 -8.58 39.02 13.73
C LYS A 176 -8.39 40.13 14.77
N ASN A 177 -7.96 39.77 15.98
CA ASN A 177 -7.72 40.71 17.08
C ASN A 177 -6.31 41.34 17.06
N LYS A 178 -5.51 41.12 16.01
CA LYS A 178 -4.13 41.61 15.86
C LYS A 178 -4.00 43.14 15.98
N CYS A 179 -5.07 43.89 15.69
CA CYS A 179 -5.12 45.34 15.78
C CYS A 179 -4.90 45.90 17.20
N ASN A 180 -4.97 45.06 18.25
CA ASN A 180 -4.75 45.44 19.64
C ASN A 180 -3.30 45.24 20.14
N GLY A 181 -2.34 44.98 19.26
CA GLY A 181 -0.88 45.10 19.51
C GLY A 181 -0.30 44.13 20.56
N ASP A 182 -0.50 44.41 21.84
CA ASP A 182 0.13 43.70 22.96
C ASP A 182 -0.42 42.29 23.18
N LYS A 183 -1.74 42.11 23.02
CA LYS A 183 -2.38 40.79 23.22
C LYS A 183 -1.98 39.75 22.17
N TRP A 184 -1.49 40.18 21.01
CA TRP A 184 -1.12 39.26 19.92
C TRP A 184 0.14 38.45 20.27
N VAL A 185 1.14 39.08 20.87
CA VAL A 185 2.43 38.43 21.18
C VAL A 185 2.23 37.27 22.15
N GLU A 186 1.57 37.52 23.28
CA GLU A 186 1.23 36.50 24.29
C GLU A 186 0.37 35.37 23.70
N SER A 187 -0.65 35.73 22.92
CA SER A 187 -1.53 34.76 22.26
C SER A 187 -0.76 33.89 21.25
N SER A 188 0.21 34.48 20.53
CA SER A 188 1.03 33.76 19.55
C SER A 188 1.98 32.75 20.21
N GLU A 189 2.53 33.08 21.37
CA GLU A 189 3.38 32.17 22.14
C GLU A 189 2.59 31.00 22.71
N ALA A 190 1.41 31.27 23.28
CA ALA A 190 0.50 30.25 23.76
C ALA A 190 0.09 29.29 22.62
N LEU A 191 -0.25 29.82 21.45
CA LEU A 191 -0.60 29.02 20.26
C LEU A 191 0.59 28.19 19.74
N LYS A 192 1.82 28.69 19.82
CA LYS A 192 3.04 27.91 19.48
C LYS A 192 3.28 26.77 20.46
N VAL A 193 3.00 26.95 21.76
CA VAL A 193 3.06 25.85 22.74
C VAL A 193 2.03 24.78 22.41
N GLN A 194 0.78 25.18 22.13
CA GLN A 194 -0.27 24.24 21.72
C GLN A 194 0.09 23.49 20.43
N LEU A 195 0.68 24.18 19.45
CA LEU A 195 1.17 23.59 18.21
C LEU A 195 2.22 22.50 18.47
N ARG A 196 3.18 22.76 19.37
CA ARG A 196 4.18 21.76 19.78
C ARG A 196 3.53 20.53 20.41
N HIS A 197 2.52 20.73 21.25
CA HIS A 197 1.78 19.63 21.87
C HIS A 197 1.04 18.78 20.83
N ILE A 198 0.37 19.41 19.85
CA ILE A 198 -0.28 18.71 18.73
C ILE A 198 0.76 17.92 17.92
N ASN A 199 1.90 18.52 17.60
CA ASN A 199 2.95 17.85 16.84
C ASN A 199 3.56 16.66 17.59
N ASN A 200 3.67 16.73 18.92
CA ASN A 200 4.08 15.58 19.73
C ASN A 200 3.06 14.43 19.65
N LYS A 201 1.75 14.72 19.68
CA LYS A 201 0.70 13.71 19.46
C LYS A 201 0.76 13.12 18.06
N VAL A 202 0.99 13.93 17.03
CA VAL A 202 1.18 13.46 15.64
C VAL A 202 2.39 12.53 15.55
N PHE A 203 3.49 12.88 16.22
CA PHE A 203 4.66 12.01 16.28
C PHE A 203 4.34 10.67 16.95
N ARG A 204 3.69 10.68 18.13
CA ARG A 204 3.23 9.45 18.80
C ARG A 204 2.31 8.61 17.91
N TYR A 205 1.34 9.24 17.24
CA TYR A 205 0.46 8.58 16.28
C TYR A 205 1.25 7.90 15.15
N ASN A 206 2.24 8.59 14.58
CA ASN A 206 3.05 8.03 13.50
C ASN A 206 3.90 6.82 13.92
N LEU A 207 4.21 6.68 15.21
CA LEU A 207 4.95 5.54 15.76
C LEU A 207 4.08 4.30 15.96
N ILE A 208 2.78 4.47 16.24
CA ILE A 208 1.87 3.36 16.55
C ILE A 208 1.06 2.87 15.34
N VAL A 209 1.04 3.66 14.26
CA VAL A 209 0.18 3.43 13.10
C VAL A 209 0.89 2.60 12.04
N PRO A 210 0.20 1.64 11.38
CA PRO A 210 0.74 0.92 10.23
C PRO A 210 1.21 1.85 9.11
N PHE A 211 2.27 1.45 8.42
CA PHE A 211 2.83 2.23 7.30
C PHE A 211 1.75 2.61 6.27
N GLY A 212 1.83 3.85 5.76
CA GLY A 212 0.86 4.41 4.79
C GLY A 212 -0.32 5.17 5.41
N ARG A 213 -0.48 5.17 6.75
CA ARG A 213 -1.52 5.94 7.47
C ARG A 213 -0.97 7.08 8.34
N GLN A 214 0.32 7.38 8.20
CA GLN A 214 1.03 8.43 8.92
C GLN A 214 0.57 9.84 8.50
N MET A 215 0.78 10.81 9.37
CA MET A 215 0.36 12.20 9.21
C MET A 215 1.54 13.16 9.29
N PHE A 216 1.46 14.27 8.56
CA PHE A 216 2.42 15.36 8.69
C PHE A 216 2.06 16.27 9.88
N GLY A 217 3.08 16.75 10.57
CA GLY A 217 2.93 17.78 11.59
C GLY A 217 2.50 19.12 11.00
N LEU A 218 1.96 19.98 11.86
CA LEU A 218 1.61 21.34 11.52
C LEU A 218 2.84 22.25 11.56
N ASN A 219 2.90 23.20 10.62
CA ASN A 219 3.95 24.21 10.55
C ASN A 219 3.33 25.60 10.76
N TRP A 220 3.94 26.40 11.63
CA TRP A 220 3.44 27.73 11.99
C TRP A 220 3.33 28.66 10.78
N GLU A 221 4.39 28.77 10.00
CA GLU A 221 4.47 29.65 8.81
C GLU A 221 3.39 29.30 7.78
N LYS A 222 3.26 28.01 7.43
CA LYS A 222 2.26 27.55 6.46
C LYS A 222 0.82 27.83 6.88
N GLU A 223 0.53 27.86 8.18
CA GLU A 223 -0.81 28.16 8.67
C GLU A 223 -1.05 29.68 8.73
N LEU A 224 -0.01 30.51 8.86
CA LEU A 224 -0.13 31.96 8.70
C LEU A 224 -0.36 32.35 7.25
N ASP A 225 0.37 31.73 6.30
CA ASP A 225 0.20 31.99 4.86
C ASP A 225 -1.26 31.77 4.43
N ARG A 226 -1.92 30.74 4.96
CA ARG A 226 -3.34 30.44 4.70
C ARG A 226 -4.33 31.48 5.24
N LEU A 227 -3.92 32.30 6.20
CA LEU A 227 -4.74 33.38 6.75
C LEU A 227 -4.49 34.72 6.04
N GLU A 228 -3.42 34.80 5.23
CA GLU A 228 -3.08 35.96 4.41
C GLU A 228 -3.69 35.87 3.00
N GLU A 229 -3.93 34.66 2.48
CA GLU A 229 -4.76 34.38 1.29
C GLU A 229 -6.26 34.66 1.51
#